data_AF-A0A0P9LK19-F1
#
_entry.id   AF-A0A0P9LK19-F1
#
_cell.length_a   1.000
_cell.length_b   1.000
_cell.length_c   1.000
_cell.angle_alpha   90.00
_cell.angle_beta   90.00
_cell.angle_gamma   90.00
#
_symmetry.space_group_name_H-M   'P 1'
#
loop_
_entity.id
_entity.type
_entity.pdbx_description
1 polymer ?
#
loop_
_entity_poly.entity_id
_entity_poly.type
_entity_poly.pdbx_seq_one_letter_code
_entity_poly.pdbx_strand_id
1 'polypeptide(L)'
;MSNIDWSRLITKEMKQEQAAKQRLADVVSEIARLRKIADYTIAPLQDAVDIDDATADEVASLKAWKQYRVALNRIPTQPGYFESIDWPVMPS
;
A
#
# COMPACT_ATOMS: atom_id res chain seq x y z
N MET A 1 -32.47 -13.67 -38.02
CA MET A 1 -31.82 -12.41 -37.57
C MET A 1 -30.77 -12.80 -36.55
N SER A 2 -29.48 -12.73 -36.91
CA SER A 2 -28.41 -13.12 -35.97
C SER A 2 -28.27 -12.04 -34.90
N ASN A 3 -28.38 -12.45 -33.64
CA ASN A 3 -28.18 -11.58 -32.49
C ASN A 3 -26.67 -11.30 -32.39
N ILE A 4 -26.25 -10.07 -32.74
CA ILE A 4 -24.84 -9.67 -32.60
C ILE A 4 -24.54 -9.66 -31.10
N ASP A 5 -23.63 -10.51 -30.68
CA ASP A 5 -23.15 -10.56 -29.31
C ASP A 5 -22.20 -9.38 -29.06
N TRP A 6 -22.78 -8.22 -28.75
CA TRP A 6 -22.04 -6.99 -28.44
C TRP A 6 -21.10 -7.16 -27.22
N SER A 7 -21.24 -8.21 -26.41
CA SER A 7 -20.28 -8.51 -25.33
C SER A 7 -18.88 -8.87 -25.84
N ARG A 8 -18.76 -9.29 -27.11
CA ARG A 8 -17.49 -9.57 -27.80
C ARG A 8 -16.81 -8.32 -28.37
N LEU A 9 -17.48 -7.17 -28.37
CA LEU A 9 -16.93 -5.89 -28.86
C LEU A 9 -16.13 -5.12 -27.81
N ILE A 10 -16.04 -5.63 -26.58
CA ILE A 10 -14.97 -5.19 -25.68
C ILE A 10 -13.65 -5.69 -26.29
N THR A 11 -12.92 -4.76 -26.91
CA THR A 11 -11.62 -5.05 -27.51
C THR A 11 -10.67 -5.59 -26.46
N LYS A 12 -9.66 -6.37 -26.90
CA LYS A 12 -8.58 -6.85 -26.02
C LYS A 12 -7.98 -5.69 -25.21
N GLU A 13 -7.85 -4.53 -25.85
CA GLU A 13 -7.36 -3.28 -25.27
C GLU A 13 -8.25 -2.75 -24.14
N MET A 14 -9.57 -2.69 -24.33
CA MET A 14 -10.50 -2.26 -23.27
C MET A 14 -10.46 -3.18 -22.05
N LYS A 15 -10.34 -4.50 -22.25
CA LYS A 15 -10.18 -5.45 -21.13
C LYS A 15 -8.87 -5.23 -20.38
N GLN A 16 -7.79 -4.94 -21.11
CA GLN A 16 -6.47 -4.65 -20.53
C GLN A 16 -6.49 -3.33 -19.76
N GLU A 17 -7.13 -2.29 -20.30
CA GLU A 17 -7.27 -0.99 -19.63
C GLU A 17 -8.07 -1.13 -18.32
N GLN A 18 -9.19 -1.86 -18.34
CA GLN A 18 -9.98 -2.10 -17.14
C GLN A 18 -9.19 -2.90 -16.09
N ALA A 19 -8.43 -3.91 -16.51
CA ALA A 19 -7.57 -4.67 -15.61
C ALA A 19 -6.47 -3.80 -14.99
N ALA A 20 -5.87 -2.89 -15.76
CA ALA A 20 -4.86 -1.95 -15.25
C ALA A 20 -5.46 -0.97 -14.23
N LYS A 21 -6.65 -0.42 -14.50
CA LYS A 21 -7.39 0.44 -13.55
C LYS A 21 -7.72 -0.29 -12.26
N GLN A 22 -8.19 -1.53 -12.35
CA GLN A 22 -8.48 -2.35 -11.18
C GLN A 22 -7.20 -2.59 -10.36
N ARG A 23 -6.10 -2.97 -11.02
CA ARG A 23 -4.82 -3.18 -10.32
C ARG A 23 -4.34 -1.93 -9.59
N LEU A 24 -4.44 -0.76 -10.23
CA LEU A 24 -4.09 0.50 -9.59
C LEU A 24 -4.96 0.77 -8.36
N ALA A 25 -6.27 0.53 -8.44
CA ALA A 25 -7.18 0.70 -7.31
C ALA A 25 -6.83 -0.26 -6.16
N ASP A 26 -6.54 -1.52 -6.45
CA ASP A 26 -6.18 -2.53 -5.45
C ASP A 26 -4.87 -2.13 -4.74
N VAL A 27 -3.87 -1.68 -5.50
CA VAL A 27 -2.60 -1.19 -4.96
C VAL A 27 -2.78 0.02 -4.06
N VAL A 28 -3.57 1.00 -4.48
CA VAL A 28 -3.84 2.21 -3.67
C VAL A 28 -4.57 1.83 -2.38
N SER A 29 -5.53 0.92 -2.46
CA SER A 29 -6.24 0.39 -1.29
C SER A 29 -5.30 -0.32 -0.32
N GLU A 30 -4.39 -1.14 -0.84
CA GLU A 30 -3.44 -1.88 -0.02
C GLU A 30 -2.41 -0.96 0.66
N ILE A 31 -1.87 0.05 -0.05
CA ILE A 31 -1.02 1.08 0.56
C ILE A 31 -1.77 1.77 1.69
N ALA A 32 -3.03 2.16 1.47
CA ALA A 32 -3.84 2.83 2.48
C ALA A 32 -4.09 1.92 3.70
N ARG A 33 -4.36 0.63 3.48
CA ARG A 33 -4.55 -0.36 4.55
C ARG A 33 -3.28 -0.51 5.40
N LEU A 34 -2.13 -0.71 4.76
CA LEU A 34 -0.84 -0.88 5.44
C LEU A 34 -0.41 0.39 6.19
N ARG A 35 -0.68 1.57 5.63
CA ARG A 35 -0.44 2.85 6.31
C ARG A 35 -1.27 2.99 7.58
N LYS A 36 -2.56 2.62 7.54
CA LYS A 36 -3.42 2.63 8.74
C LYS A 36 -2.89 1.72 9.85
N ILE A 37 -2.37 0.54 9.50
CA ILE A 37 -1.74 -0.37 10.46
C ILE A 37 -0.50 0.31 11.07
N ALA A 38 0.37 0.86 10.24
CA ALA A 38 1.57 1.56 10.72
C ALA A 38 1.21 2.75 11.62
N ASP A 39 0.23 3.56 11.24
CA ASP A 39 -0.22 4.72 12.03
C ASP A 39 -0.80 4.28 13.38
N TYR A 40 -1.58 3.19 13.41
CA TYR A 40 -2.13 2.64 14.65
C TYR A 40 -1.04 2.12 15.60
N THR A 41 0.00 1.46 15.07
CA THR A 41 1.11 0.97 15.89
C THR A 41 2.05 2.10 16.33
N ILE A 42 2.27 3.11 15.49
CA ILE A 42 3.15 4.25 15.80
C ILE A 42 2.58 5.10 16.93
N ALA A 43 1.26 5.29 17.01
CA ALA A 43 0.63 6.18 17.99
C ALA A 43 1.06 5.89 19.45
N PRO A 44 0.83 4.69 20.01
CA PRO A 44 1.23 4.41 21.41
C PRO A 44 2.74 4.43 21.63
N LEU A 45 3.54 4.00 20.63
CA LEU A 45 5.00 4.05 20.72
C LEU A 45 5.52 5.50 20.74
N GLN A 46 4.86 6.38 19.99
CA GLN A 46 5.17 7.80 19.99
C GLN A 46 4.74 8.44 21.31
N ASP A 47 3.56 8.10 21.83
CA ASP A 47 3.09 8.59 23.13
C ASP A 47 4.11 8.25 24.24
N ALA A 48 4.61 7.01 24.29
CA ALA A 48 5.63 6.58 25.24
C ALA A 48 6.93 7.39 25.11
N VAL A 49 7.36 7.72 23.89
CA VAL A 49 8.53 8.58 23.66
C VAL A 49 8.26 10.02 24.09
N ASP A 50 7.07 10.54 23.81
CA ASP A 50 6.70 11.93 24.09
C ASP A 50 6.58 12.21 25.59
N ILE A 51 6.32 11.20 26.42
CA ILE A 51 6.29 11.29 27.89
C ILE A 51 7.56 10.78 28.57
N ASP A 52 8.63 10.50 27.81
CA ASP A 52 9.90 9.95 28.29
C ASP A 52 9.79 8.59 29.03
N ASP A 53 8.79 7.77 28.70
CA ASP A 53 8.52 6.45 29.31
C ASP A 53 8.91 5.27 28.40
N ALA A 54 9.31 5.55 27.16
CA ALA A 54 9.65 4.50 26.19
C ALA A 54 10.91 3.71 26.58
N THR A 55 10.79 2.38 26.52
CA THR A 55 11.90 1.45 26.60
C THR A 55 12.78 1.51 25.35
N ALA A 56 14.01 0.97 25.44
CA ALA A 56 14.91 0.88 24.28
C ALA A 56 14.30 0.07 23.12
N ASP A 57 13.51 -0.96 23.43
CA ASP A 57 12.84 -1.81 22.45
C ASP A 57 11.67 -1.07 21.76
N GLU A 58 10.93 -0.23 22.49
CA GLU A 58 9.87 0.61 21.93
C GLU A 58 10.45 1.71 21.03
N VAL A 59 11.59 2.30 21.40
CA VAL A 59 12.30 3.27 20.54
C VAL A 59 12.78 2.60 19.24
N ALA A 60 13.33 1.39 19.33
CA ALA A 60 13.74 0.61 18.16
C ALA A 60 12.55 0.26 17.26
N SER A 61 11.46 -0.20 17.86
CA SER A 61 10.19 -0.50 17.18
C SER A 61 9.61 0.74 16.50
N LEU A 62 9.54 1.88 17.19
CA LEU A 62 9.05 3.15 16.64
C LEU A 62 9.85 3.56 15.40
N LYS A 63 11.18 3.41 15.45
CA LYS A 63 12.05 3.71 14.32
C LYS A 63 11.75 2.79 13.13
N ALA A 64 11.62 1.48 13.36
CA ALA A 64 11.31 0.51 12.31
C ALA A 64 9.94 0.80 11.66
N TRP A 65 8.90 1.06 12.46
CA TRP A 65 7.58 1.42 11.97
C TRP A 65 7.55 2.74 11.19
N LYS A 66 8.30 3.77 11.63
CA LYS A 66 8.44 5.02 10.88
C LYS A 66 9.14 4.80 9.53
N GLN A 67 10.19 3.99 9.48
CA GLN A 67 10.87 3.63 8.23
C GLN A 67 9.93 2.87 7.28
N TYR A 68 9.17 1.92 7.81
CA TYR A 68 8.16 1.18 7.06
C TYR A 68 7.09 2.12 6.46
N ARG A 69 6.52 3.02 7.26
CA ARG A 69 5.54 4.02 6.79
C ARG A 69 6.11 4.93 5.70
N VAL A 70 7.37 5.34 5.83
CA VAL A 70 8.06 6.13 4.80
C VAL A 70 8.25 5.32 3.52
N ALA A 71 8.60 4.03 3.62
CA ALA A 71 8.72 3.15 2.46
C ALA A 71 7.37 2.97 1.74
N LEU A 72 6.27 2.78 2.48
CA LEU A 72 4.92 2.72 1.89
C LEU A 72 4.57 3.99 1.11
N ASN A 73 4.90 5.18 1.66
CA ASN A 73 4.65 6.45 0.98
C ASN A 73 5.48 6.63 -0.30
N ARG A 74 6.58 5.89 -0.45
CA ARG A 74 7.44 5.93 -1.64
C ARG A 74 7.04 4.90 -2.70
N ILE A 75 6.11 3.98 -2.43
CA ILE A 75 5.63 3.01 -3.42
C ILE A 75 5.19 3.66 -4.75
N PRO A 76 4.44 4.77 -4.76
CA PRO A 76 4.07 5.45 -6.01
C PRO A 76 5.24 5.97 -6.85
N THR A 77 6.43 6.08 -6.25
CA THR A 77 7.66 6.51 -6.92
C THR A 77 8.53 5.36 -7.42
N GLN A 78 8.13 4.11 -7.16
CA GLN A 78 8.87 2.94 -7.64
C GLN A 78 8.76 2.78 -9.16
N PRO A 79 9.82 2.31 -9.84
CA PRO A 79 9.73 1.84 -11.21
C PRO A 79 8.69 0.71 -11.31
N GLY A 80 7.81 0.76 -12.30
CA GLY A 80 6.76 -0.26 -12.44
C GLY A 80 5.65 -0.19 -11.40
N TYR A 81 5.39 1.01 -10.84
CA TYR A 81 4.24 1.26 -9.98
C TYR A 81 2.98 0.61 -10.57
N PHE A 82 2.13 0.06 -9.69
CA PHE A 82 0.93 -0.73 -9.99
C PHE A 82 1.10 -2.01 -10.84
N GLU A 83 2.27 -2.30 -11.40
CA GLU A 83 2.55 -3.52 -12.17
C GLU A 83 3.41 -4.52 -11.41
N SER A 84 4.51 -4.04 -10.82
CA SER A 84 5.46 -4.83 -10.05
C SER A 84 6.00 -3.99 -8.90
N ILE A 85 5.41 -4.16 -7.71
CA ILE A 85 5.73 -3.36 -6.52
C ILE A 85 6.64 -4.16 -5.60
N ASP A 86 7.72 -3.53 -5.16
CA ASP A 86 8.55 -4.03 -4.07
C ASP A 86 7.94 -3.55 -2.75
N TRP A 87 7.18 -4.44 -2.09
CA TRP A 87 6.49 -4.12 -0.85
C TRP A 87 7.48 -4.15 0.32
N PRO A 88 7.50 -3.09 1.16
CA PRO A 88 8.35 -3.09 2.34
C PRO A 88 7.93 -4.21 3.29
N VAL A 89 8.90 -4.78 4.01
CA VAL A 89 8.65 -5.82 5.01
C VAL A 89 8.07 -5.17 6.27
N MET A 90 6.95 -5.71 6.75
CA MET A 90 6.33 -5.27 7.99
C MET A 90 7.27 -5.59 9.17
N PRO A 91 7.60 -4.61 10.03
CA PRO A 91 8.41 -4.86 11.21
C PRO A 91 7.61 -5.66 12.26
N SER A 92 8.34 -6.46 13.04
CA SER A 92 7.82 -7.26 14.16
C SER A 92 7.68 -6.45 15.43
#